data_AF-A0A965CXH8-F1
#
_entry.id   AF-A0A965CXH8-F1
#
_cell.length_a   1.000
_cell.length_b   1.000
_cell.length_c   1.000
_cell.angle_alpha   90.00
_cell.angle_beta   90.00
_cell.angle_gamma   90.00
#
_symmetry.space_group_name_H-M   'P 1'
#
loop_
_entity.id
_entity.type
_entity.pdbx_description
1 polymer ?
#
loop_
_entity_poly.entity_id
_entity_poly.type
_entity_poly.pdbx_seq_one_letter_code
_entity_poly.pdbx_strand_id
1 'polypeptide(L)'
;TITRTPNGVFRSIPETREMLIQLIREILIVGQAKKVNIGEDDYEWAISTIDAMAPESNSSLFRDIQSNRPSELHSIHGFLVREAERLSVDVPALRFIYHCLIPQENLARES
;
A
#
# COMPACT_ATOMS: atom_id res chain seq x y z
N THR A 1 2.83 7.83 3.97
CA THR A 1 3.39 6.48 4.20
C THR A 1 3.36 6.14 5.68
N ILE A 2 3.52 4.88 6.07
CA ILE A 2 3.63 4.50 7.50
C ILE A 2 4.86 5.12 8.18
N THR A 3 5.90 5.42 7.39
CA THR A 3 7.13 6.08 7.84
C THR A 3 6.94 7.57 8.16
N ARG A 4 5.79 8.15 7.81
CA ARG A 4 5.51 9.59 7.89
C ARG A 4 6.50 10.47 7.11
N THR A 5 7.04 9.94 6.03
CA THR A 5 7.97 10.66 5.13
C THR A 5 7.41 10.76 3.71
N PRO A 6 7.84 11.76 2.90
CA PRO A 6 7.52 11.82 1.48
C PRO A 6 7.97 10.60 0.68
N ASN A 7 7.40 10.42 -0.51
CA ASN A 7 7.69 9.31 -1.42
C ASN A 7 9.19 9.17 -1.73
N GLY A 8 9.86 10.28 -2.00
CA GLY A 8 11.29 10.31 -2.32
C GLY A 8 12.19 9.74 -1.22
N VAL A 9 11.80 9.92 0.05
CA VAL A 9 12.62 9.50 1.19
C VAL A 9 12.60 7.99 1.35
N PHE A 10 11.42 7.37 1.47
CA PHE A 10 11.37 5.93 1.75
C PHE A 10 11.75 5.10 0.51
N ARG A 11 11.54 5.59 -0.71
CA ARG A 11 11.92 4.82 -1.91
C ARG A 11 13.42 4.84 -2.20
N SER A 12 14.18 5.79 -1.63
CA SER A 12 15.63 5.92 -1.82
C SER A 12 16.46 5.15 -0.78
N ILE A 13 15.84 4.75 0.34
CA ILE A 13 16.47 3.91 1.36
C ILE A 13 16.30 2.43 0.93
N PRO A 14 17.39 1.65 0.78
CA PRO A 14 17.32 0.27 0.28
C PRO A 14 16.33 -0.63 1.04
N GLU A 15 16.31 -0.53 2.36
CA GLU A 15 15.49 -1.37 3.24
C GLU A 15 13.99 -1.12 3.03
N THR A 16 13.58 0.15 2.96
CA THR A 16 12.17 0.51 2.70
C THR A 16 11.80 0.39 1.23
N ARG A 17 12.79 0.42 0.32
CA ARG A 17 12.58 0.08 -1.09
C ARG A 17 12.27 -1.41 -1.27
N GLU A 18 12.96 -2.28 -0.54
CA GLU A 18 12.68 -3.71 -0.53
C GLU A 18 11.25 -3.99 -0.03
N MET A 19 10.84 -3.34 1.07
CA MET A 19 9.46 -3.43 1.57
C MET A 19 8.42 -2.97 0.53
N LEU A 20 8.70 -1.90 -0.22
CA LEU A 20 7.83 -1.43 -1.30
C LEU A 20 7.70 -2.49 -2.40
N ILE A 21 8.82 -3.07 -2.84
CA ILE A 21 8.84 -4.11 -3.88
C ILE A 21 8.06 -5.34 -3.40
N GLN A 22 8.25 -5.75 -2.14
CA GLN A 22 7.50 -6.86 -1.54
C GLN A 22 6.00 -6.57 -1.55
N LEU A 23 5.57 -5.37 -1.14
CA LEU A 23 4.17 -4.98 -1.15
C LEU A 23 3.56 -5.06 -2.55
N ILE A 24 4.25 -4.56 -3.58
CA ILE A 24 3.76 -4.61 -4.96
C ILE A 24 3.61 -6.06 -5.42
N ARG A 25 4.60 -6.91 -5.15
CA ARG A 25 4.54 -8.34 -5.48
C ARG A 25 3.38 -9.06 -4.79
N GLU A 26 3.16 -8.79 -3.51
CA GLU A 26 2.02 -9.35 -2.76
C GLU A 26 0.68 -8.97 -3.41
N ILE A 27 0.52 -7.71 -3.83
CA ILE A 27 -0.70 -7.23 -4.51
C ILE A 27 -0.90 -7.93 -5.86
N LEU A 28 0.16 -8.13 -6.64
CA LEU A 28 0.09 -8.87 -7.91
C LEU A 28 -0.32 -10.33 -7.70
N ILE A 29 0.24 -11.01 -6.69
CA ILE A 29 -0.13 -12.39 -6.37
C ILE A 29 -1.63 -12.46 -6.01
N VAL A 30 -2.16 -11.50 -5.23
CA VAL A 30 -3.59 -11.44 -4.91
C VAL A 30 -4.43 -11.28 -6.18
N GLY A 31 -4.07 -10.37 -7.09
CA GLY A 31 -4.84 -10.18 -8.32
C GLY A 31 -4.76 -11.38 -9.28
N GLN A 32 -3.60 -12.05 -9.37
CA GLN A 32 -3.45 -13.30 -10.11
C GLN A 32 -4.31 -14.43 -9.52
N ALA A 33 -4.33 -14.59 -8.19
CA ALA A 33 -5.21 -15.54 -7.52
C ALA A 33 -6.71 -15.22 -7.74
N LYS A 34 -7.05 -13.94 -7.96
CA LYS A 34 -8.38 -13.50 -8.39
C LYS A 34 -8.66 -13.70 -9.89
N LYS A 35 -7.72 -14.24 -10.66
CA LYS A 35 -7.79 -14.40 -12.12
C LYS A 35 -7.93 -13.08 -12.88
N VAL A 36 -7.42 -12.00 -12.31
CA VAL A 36 -7.23 -10.74 -13.04
C VAL A 36 -6.05 -10.92 -13.99
N ASN A 37 -6.16 -10.41 -15.21
CA ASN A 37 -5.06 -10.42 -16.16
C ASN A 37 -4.02 -9.37 -15.74
N ILE A 38 -3.15 -9.74 -14.80
CA ILE A 38 -2.02 -8.93 -14.35
C ILE A 38 -0.74 -9.77 -14.31
N GLY A 39 0.38 -9.15 -14.68
CA GLY A 39 1.66 -9.83 -14.83
C GLY A 39 2.86 -8.92 -14.64
N GLU A 40 3.96 -9.27 -15.31
CA GLU A 40 5.24 -8.55 -15.20
C GLU A 40 5.12 -7.11 -15.73
N ASP A 41 4.37 -6.88 -16.80
CA ASP A 41 4.16 -5.54 -17.34
C ASP A 41 3.51 -4.60 -16.31
N ASP A 42 2.58 -5.10 -15.49
CA ASP A 42 1.95 -4.34 -14.41
C ASP A 42 2.92 -4.08 -13.24
N TYR A 43 3.82 -5.03 -12.97
CA TYR A 43 4.91 -4.83 -12.00
C TYR A 43 5.84 -3.70 -12.45
N GLU A 44 6.34 -3.77 -13.69
CA GLU A 44 7.23 -2.77 -14.26
C GLU A 44 6.55 -1.40 -14.33
N TRP A 45 5.28 -1.36 -14.72
CA TRP A 45 4.46 -0.16 -14.70
C TRP A 45 4.31 0.41 -13.28
N ALA A 46 4.03 -0.42 -12.27
CA ALA A 46 3.86 0.04 -10.89
C ALA A 46 5.16 0.63 -10.33
N ILE A 47 6.28 -0.05 -10.55
CA ILE A 47 7.61 0.39 -10.11
C ILE A 47 7.99 1.70 -10.79
N SER A 48 7.90 1.77 -12.12
CA SER A 48 8.23 2.98 -12.88
C SER A 48 7.34 4.16 -12.50
N THR A 49 6.04 3.93 -12.26
CA THR A 49 5.11 4.96 -11.81
C THR A 49 5.54 5.54 -10.45
N ILE A 50 5.87 4.69 -9.47
CA ILE A 50 6.33 5.15 -8.17
C ILE A 50 7.68 5.86 -8.25
N ASP A 51 8.55 5.45 -9.18
CA ASP A 51 9.86 6.07 -9.43
C ASP A 51 9.75 7.42 -10.15
N ALA A 52 8.70 7.62 -10.96
CA ALA A 52 8.41 8.88 -11.63
C ALA A 52 7.73 9.92 -10.72
N MET A 53 7.17 9.51 -9.58
CA MET A 53 6.52 10.44 -8.64
C MET A 53 7.51 11.50 -8.12
N ALA A 54 7.02 12.74 -7.99
CA ALA A 54 7.80 13.83 -7.43
C ALA A 54 8.28 13.46 -6.01
N PRO A 55 9.54 13.76 -5.63
CA PRO A 55 10.11 13.34 -4.33
C PRO A 55 9.30 13.77 -3.10
N GLU A 56 8.67 14.94 -3.16
CA GLU A 56 7.85 15.54 -2.12
C GLU A 56 6.40 15.03 -2.11
N SER A 57 6.02 14.24 -3.10
CA SER A 57 4.66 13.73 -3.22
C SER A 57 4.30 12.71 -2.14
N ASN A 58 3.00 12.58 -1.93
CA ASN A 58 2.36 11.65 -1.01
C ASN A 58 1.05 11.17 -1.62
N SER A 59 0.55 9.99 -1.21
CA SER A 59 -0.79 9.54 -1.60
C SER A 59 -1.90 10.36 -0.93
N SER A 60 -3.08 10.42 -1.54
CA SER A 60 -4.29 11.01 -0.94
C SER A 60 -4.61 10.36 0.40
N LEU A 61 -4.65 9.03 0.44
CA LEU A 61 -4.87 8.24 1.66
C LEU A 61 -3.94 8.70 2.79
N PHE A 62 -2.66 8.91 2.52
CA PHE A 62 -1.74 9.37 3.55
C PHE A 62 -2.03 10.81 4.00
N ARG A 63 -2.38 11.72 3.07
CA ARG A 63 -2.76 13.09 3.44
C ARG A 63 -4.00 13.12 4.33
N ASP A 64 -4.98 12.26 4.05
CA ASP A 64 -6.19 12.12 4.87
C ASP A 64 -5.82 11.64 6.28
N ILE A 65 -5.01 10.58 6.38
CA ILE A 65 -4.50 10.08 7.66
C ILE A 65 -3.70 11.16 8.43
N GLN A 66 -2.84 11.92 7.76
CA GLN A 66 -2.09 13.01 8.41
C GLN A 66 -2.99 14.16 8.88
N SER A 67 -4.13 14.35 8.22
CA SER A 67 -5.08 15.41 8.53
C SER A 67 -6.17 14.96 9.51
N ASN A 68 -6.05 13.76 10.10
CA ASN A 68 -7.09 13.10 10.90
C ASN A 68 -8.45 13.12 10.18
N ARG A 69 -8.47 12.79 8.89
CA ARG A 69 -9.69 12.62 8.11
C ARG A 69 -9.89 11.16 7.73
N PRO A 70 -11.14 10.67 7.67
CA PRO A 70 -11.42 9.33 7.16
C PRO A 70 -10.79 9.14 5.78
N SER A 71 -10.13 8.00 5.56
CA SER A 71 -9.43 7.69 4.32
C SER A 71 -10.03 6.47 3.62
N GLU A 72 -9.44 6.10 2.47
CA GLU A 72 -9.83 4.89 1.73
C GLU A 72 -9.11 3.62 2.24
N LEU A 73 -8.51 3.65 3.44
CA LEU A 73 -7.73 2.54 4.00
C LEU A 73 -8.48 1.20 3.96
N HIS A 74 -9.73 1.15 4.45
CA HIS A 74 -10.51 -0.09 4.50
C HIS A 74 -10.99 -0.55 3.11
N SER A 75 -11.20 0.39 2.21
CA SER A 75 -11.68 0.13 0.84
C SER A 75 -10.58 -0.39 -0.08
N ILE A 76 -9.32 0.03 0.17
CA ILE A 76 -8.16 -0.39 -0.63
C ILE A 76 -7.39 -1.50 0.08
N HIS A 77 -6.69 -1.18 1.17
CA HIS A 77 -5.81 -2.13 1.85
C HIS A 77 -6.62 -3.21 2.56
N GLY A 78 -7.69 -2.82 3.25
CA GLY A 78 -8.58 -3.76 3.92
C GLY A 78 -9.25 -4.73 2.94
N PHE A 79 -9.62 -4.25 1.74
CA PHE A 79 -10.15 -5.12 0.69
C PHE A 79 -9.12 -6.16 0.23
N LEU A 80 -7.90 -5.73 -0.07
CA LEU A 80 -6.84 -6.61 -0.53
C LEU A 80 -6.47 -7.67 0.53
N VAL A 81 -6.41 -7.30 1.81
CA VAL A 81 -6.17 -8.25 2.92
C VAL A 81 -7.30 -9.29 3.00
N ARG A 82 -8.57 -8.87 2.94
CA ARG A 82 -9.71 -9.81 2.95
C ARG A 82 -9.72 -10.74 1.74
N GLU A 83 -9.35 -10.22 0.57
CA GLU A 83 -9.26 -11.06 -0.63
C GLU A 83 -8.10 -12.05 -0.56
N ALA A 84 -6.94 -11.64 -0.06
CA ALA A 84 -5.81 -12.53 0.17
C ALA A 84 -6.20 -13.68 1.10
N GLU A 85 -6.90 -13.40 2.20
CA GLU A 85 -7.42 -14.42 3.12
C GLU A 85 -8.40 -15.37 2.43
N ARG A 86 -9.37 -14.82 1.69
CA ARG A 86 -10.37 -15.63 0.95
C ARG A 86 -9.72 -16.57 -0.07
N LEU A 87 -8.59 -16.16 -0.64
CA LEU A 87 -7.86 -16.91 -1.66
C LEU A 87 -6.72 -17.75 -1.08
N SER A 88 -6.51 -17.73 0.24
CA SER A 88 -5.38 -18.39 0.91
C SER A 88 -4.00 -17.95 0.36
N VAL A 89 -3.88 -16.66 0.05
CA VAL A 89 -2.62 -16.01 -0.36
C VAL A 89 -2.00 -15.32 0.85
N ASP A 90 -0.72 -15.58 1.11
CA ASP A 90 0.00 -14.88 2.17
C ASP A 90 0.47 -13.50 1.70
N VAL A 91 0.22 -12.48 2.53
CA VAL A 91 0.49 -11.06 2.22
C VAL A 91 1.01 -10.30 3.47
N PRO A 92 2.14 -10.73 4.04
CA PRO A 92 2.60 -10.22 5.33
C PRO A 92 2.90 -8.73 5.33
N ALA A 93 3.48 -8.16 4.26
CA ALA A 93 3.79 -6.73 4.19
C ALA A 93 2.51 -5.89 4.10
N LEU A 94 1.58 -6.28 3.22
CA LEU A 94 0.28 -5.61 3.09
C LEU A 94 -0.50 -5.66 4.40
N ARG A 95 -0.54 -6.83 5.07
CA ARG A 95 -1.23 -7.02 6.34
C ARG A 95 -0.62 -6.15 7.44
N PHE A 96 0.70 -6.12 7.53
CA PHE A 96 1.41 -5.26 8.48
C PHE A 96 1.07 -3.78 8.26
N ILE A 97 1.18 -3.28 7.03
CA ILE A 97 0.88 -1.89 6.68
C ILE A 97 -0.57 -1.54 7.01
N TYR A 98 -1.51 -2.40 6.63
CA TYR A 98 -2.93 -2.19 6.93
C TYR A 98 -3.16 -2.07 8.44
N HIS A 99 -2.64 -3.03 9.24
CA HIS A 99 -2.82 -3.05 10.68
C HIS A 99 -2.16 -1.86 11.40
N CYS A 100 -0.99 -1.40 10.94
CA CYS A 100 -0.36 -0.20 11.49
C CYS A 100 -1.17 1.08 11.26
N LEU A 101 -2.01 1.12 10.22
CA LEU A 101 -2.81 2.30 9.87
C LEU A 101 -4.21 2.29 10.50
N ILE A 102 -4.75 1.12 10.87
CA ILE A 102 -6.08 1.01 11.51
C ILE A 102 -6.26 1.96 12.72
N PRO A 103 -5.32 2.08 13.69
CA PRO A 103 -5.53 2.96 14.83
C PRO A 103 -5.70 4.44 14.43
N GLN A 104 -4.94 4.90 13.45
CA GLN A 104 -5.03 6.29 12.96
C GLN A 104 -6.35 6.51 12.20
N GLU A 105 -6.76 5.53 11.39
CA GLU A 105 -8.03 5.57 10.67
C GLU A 105 -9.24 5.59 11.61
N ASN A 106 -9.22 4.81 12.69
CA ASN A 106 -10.30 4.80 13.68
C ASN A 106 -10.44 6.16 14.38
N LEU A 107 -9.32 6.74 14.83
CA LEU A 107 -9.32 8.08 15.45
C LEU A 107 -9.89 9.14 14.49
N ALA A 108 -9.52 9.07 13.21
CA ALA A 108 -9.99 10.00 12.18
C ALA A 108 -11.49 9.84 11.85
N ARG A 109 -12.11 8.70 12.16
CA ARG A 109 -13.54 8.44 11.95
C ARG A 109 -14.42 8.75 13.16
N GLU A 110 -13.82 8.79 14.34
CA GLU A 110 -14.47 9.15 15.60
C GLU A 110 -14.52 10.67 15.84
N SER A 111 -13.73 11.46 15.08
CA SER A 111 -13.70 12.92 15.10
C SER A 111 -14.79 13.57 14.23
#